data_AF-P46984-F1
#
_entry.id   AF-P46984-F1
#
_cell.length_a   1.000
_cell.length_b   1.000
_cell.length_c   1.000
_cell.angle_alpha   90.00
_cell.angle_beta   90.00
_cell.angle_gamma   90.00
#
_symmetry.space_group_name_H-M   'P 1'
#
loop_
_entity.id
_entity.type
_entity.pdbx_description
1 polymer ?
#
loop_
_entity_poly.entity_id
_entity_poly.type
_entity_poly.pdbx_seq_one_letter_code
_entity_poly.pdbx_strand_id
1 'polypeptide(L)'
;MKLPVAQYSAPDGVEKSFAPIRDDPRYMTTEGRTTGPSDHVLNAGQIDRDKPSEPERTKDGSQLTYLGQLRTQLTGLQDDINEFLTGRMELAKNKKKAGADEKRIQEEINQLLDGGDGDEDAV
;
A
#
# COMPACT_ATOMS: atom_id res chain seq x y z
N MET A 1 -5.05 14.93 20.05
CA MET A 1 -4.54 15.10 18.67
C MET A 1 -5.67 14.92 17.69
N LYS A 2 -5.68 15.68 16.60
CA LYS A 2 -6.61 15.46 15.48
C LYS A 2 -6.15 14.22 14.72
N LEU A 3 -7.06 13.31 14.42
CA LEU A 3 -6.75 12.15 13.59
C LEU A 3 -6.46 12.62 12.15
N PRO A 4 -5.49 12.02 11.45
CA PRO A 4 -5.32 12.26 10.02
C PRO A 4 -6.59 11.82 9.30
N VAL A 5 -7.00 12.55 8.27
CA VAL A 5 -8.17 12.22 7.45
C VAL A 5 -7.83 12.50 6.00
N ALA A 6 -8.44 11.74 5.10
CA ALA A 6 -8.32 11.96 3.66
C ALA A 6 -9.70 12.02 3.02
N GLN A 7 -9.81 12.75 1.92
CA GLN A 7 -11.01 12.82 1.10
C GLN A 7 -10.65 12.53 -0.35
N TYR A 8 -11.49 11.75 -0.99
CA TYR A 8 -11.40 11.39 -2.38
C TYR A 8 -12.66 11.88 -3.10
N SER A 9 -12.46 12.51 -4.25
CA SER A 9 -13.53 12.96 -5.14
C SER A 9 -13.17 12.60 -6.57
N ALA A 10 -14.16 12.16 -7.34
CA ALA A 10 -13.99 11.78 -8.74
C ALA A 10 -15.02 12.45 -9.67
N PRO A 11 -14.70 12.62 -10.97
CA PRO A 11 -15.58 13.29 -11.93
C PRO A 11 -16.95 12.63 -12.12
N ASP A 12 -17.10 11.36 -11.76
CA ASP A 12 -18.37 10.63 -11.82
C ASP A 12 -19.26 10.84 -10.57
N GLY A 13 -18.90 11.78 -9.70
CA GLY A 13 -19.67 12.14 -8.51
C GLY A 13 -19.42 11.25 -7.29
N VAL A 14 -18.45 10.33 -7.36
CA VAL A 14 -18.07 9.51 -6.22
C VAL A 14 -17.27 10.33 -5.22
N GLU A 15 -17.75 10.39 -3.99
CA GLU A 15 -17.06 10.98 -2.84
C GLU A 15 -16.79 9.91 -1.77
N LYS A 16 -15.59 9.89 -1.21
CA LYS A 16 -15.21 8.95 -0.16
C LYS A 16 -14.30 9.64 0.86
N SER A 17 -14.68 9.56 2.12
CA SER A 17 -13.86 10.03 3.25
C SER A 17 -13.19 8.84 3.94
N PHE A 18 -11.95 9.04 4.35
CA PHE A 18 -11.14 8.07 5.08
C PHE A 18 -10.69 8.66 6.42
N ALA A 19 -10.84 7.89 7.49
CA ALA A 19 -10.43 8.27 8.83
C ALA A 19 -9.99 7.02 9.61
N PRO A 20 -8.93 7.10 10.43
CA PRO A 20 -8.49 5.98 11.24
C PRO A 20 -9.56 5.50 12.22
N ILE A 21 -9.68 4.18 12.33
CA ILE A 21 -10.50 3.52 13.33
C ILE A 21 -9.61 3.20 14.53
N ARG A 22 -9.89 3.81 15.69
CA ARG A 22 -9.00 3.83 16.87
C ARG A 22 -8.65 2.44 17.44
N ASP A 23 -9.53 1.47 17.26
CA ASP A 23 -9.41 0.13 17.85
C ASP A 23 -9.23 -0.97 16.78
N ASP A 24 -9.08 -0.59 15.51
CA ASP A 24 -8.83 -1.56 14.43
C ASP A 24 -7.31 -1.87 14.39
N PRO A 25 -6.90 -3.14 14.51
CA PRO A 25 -5.49 -3.54 14.45
C PRO A 25 -4.74 -3.06 13.20
N ARG A 26 -5.44 -2.84 12.08
CA ARG A 26 -4.85 -2.31 10.84
C ARG A 26 -4.27 -0.90 11.02
N TYR A 27 -4.78 -0.15 12.00
CA TYR A 27 -4.31 1.19 12.34
C TYR A 27 -3.32 1.20 13.51
N MET A 28 -2.84 0.02 13.94
CA MET A 28 -1.88 -0.17 15.03
C MET A 28 -0.56 -0.82 14.58
N THR A 29 -0.38 -1.00 13.27
CA THR A 29 0.83 -1.58 12.67
C THR A 29 1.41 -0.63 11.61
N THR A 30 2.71 -0.75 11.36
CA THR A 30 3.39 -0.12 10.21
C THR A 30 3.48 -1.06 9.01
N GLU A 31 3.11 -2.34 9.19
CA GLU A 31 3.06 -3.35 8.15
C GLU A 31 1.62 -3.45 7.62
N GLY A 32 1.28 -2.55 6.71
CA GLY A 32 -0.02 -2.54 6.04
C GLY A 32 -0.17 -3.69 5.06
N ARG A 33 -1.41 -4.05 4.72
CA ARG A 33 -1.74 -5.09 3.72
C ARG A 33 -1.31 -4.73 2.31
N THR A 34 -1.25 -3.44 2.02
CA THR A 34 -0.82 -2.90 0.72
C THR A 34 0.60 -2.33 0.78
N THR A 35 1.31 -2.61 1.87
CA THR A 35 2.72 -2.23 2.06
C THR A 35 3.63 -3.39 1.64
N GLY A 36 4.72 -3.06 0.98
CA GLY A 36 5.73 -4.03 0.54
C GLY A 36 5.51 -4.54 -0.88
N PRO A 37 6.39 -5.45 -1.34
CA PRO A 37 6.29 -6.04 -2.67
C PRO A 37 5.01 -6.85 -2.85
N SER A 38 4.56 -7.00 -4.10
CA SER A 38 3.38 -7.84 -4.39
C SER A 38 3.66 -9.31 -4.06
N ASP A 39 2.61 -10.10 -3.84
CA ASP A 39 2.73 -11.55 -3.63
C ASP A 39 3.52 -12.23 -4.75
N HIS A 40 3.39 -11.73 -5.98
CA HIS A 40 4.13 -12.25 -7.12
C HIS A 40 5.65 -12.02 -6.96
N VAL A 41 6.04 -10.87 -6.44
CA VAL A 41 7.45 -10.53 -6.14
C VAL A 41 7.99 -11.37 -4.98
N LEU A 42 7.22 -11.52 -3.90
CA LEU A 42 7.60 -12.33 -2.75
C LEU A 42 7.75 -13.81 -3.13
N ASN A 43 6.86 -14.34 -3.98
CA ASN A 43 6.91 -15.73 -4.47
C ASN A 43 8.09 -15.98 -5.43
N ALA A 44 8.60 -14.95 -6.11
CA ALA A 44 9.82 -15.04 -6.92
C ALA A 44 11.10 -15.12 -6.07
N GLY A 45 10.99 -15.07 -4.73
CA GLY A 45 12.11 -15.19 -3.80
C GLY A 45 12.74 -13.85 -3.40
N GLN A 46 12.15 -12.72 -3.81
CA GLN A 46 12.63 -11.41 -3.42
C GLN A 46 12.34 -11.14 -1.94
N ILE A 47 13.35 -10.65 -1.22
CA ILE A 47 13.25 -10.28 0.19
C ILE A 47 12.89 -8.80 0.27
N ASP A 48 11.85 -8.46 1.03
CA ASP A 48 11.51 -7.06 1.32
C ASP A 48 12.55 -6.44 2.28
N ARG A 49 13.53 -5.75 1.69
CA ARG A 49 14.58 -5.03 2.44
C ARG A 49 14.13 -3.65 2.88
N ASP A 50 13.03 -3.13 2.32
CA ASP A 50 12.48 -1.81 2.60
C ASP A 50 11.32 -1.87 3.61
N LYS A 51 11.18 -3.02 4.28
CA LYS A 51 10.17 -3.26 5.28
C LYS A 51 10.23 -2.18 6.38
N PRO A 52 9.09 -1.53 6.70
CA PRO A 52 9.08 -0.49 7.73
C PRO A 52 9.43 -1.06 9.10
N SER A 53 10.16 -0.29 9.90
CA SER A 53 10.37 -0.65 11.31
C SER A 53 9.04 -0.65 12.06
N GLU A 54 8.96 -1.46 13.12
CA GLU A 54 7.89 -1.40 14.12
C GLU A 54 7.66 0.04 14.64
N PRO A 55 6.42 0.38 15.04
CA PRO A 55 6.11 1.69 15.57
C PRO A 55 6.76 1.86 16.95
N GLU A 56 7.43 3.00 17.13
CA GLU A 56 8.16 3.30 18.35
C GLU A 56 7.20 3.47 19.55
N ARG A 57 7.61 2.91 20.70
CA ARG A 57 6.89 3.01 21.98
C ARG A 57 7.55 4.00 22.92
N THR A 58 6.76 4.54 23.84
CA THR A 58 7.25 5.32 24.97
C THR A 58 8.23 4.51 25.82
N LYS A 59 9.08 5.17 26.62
CA LYS A 59 10.13 4.49 27.42
C LYS A 59 9.61 3.43 28.39
N ASP A 60 8.38 3.59 28.87
CA ASP A 60 7.66 2.67 29.73
C ASP A 60 6.91 1.56 28.96
N GLY A 61 6.94 1.59 27.62
CA GLY A 61 6.30 0.62 26.73
C GLY A 61 4.77 0.71 26.65
N SER A 62 4.15 1.61 27.43
CA SER A 62 2.70 1.64 27.63
C SER A 62 1.93 2.18 26.43
N GLN A 63 2.55 3.07 25.64
CA GLN A 63 1.91 3.74 24.51
C GLN A 63 2.88 3.83 23.32
N LEU A 64 2.33 4.01 22.12
CA LEU A 64 3.12 4.45 20.98
C LEU A 64 3.54 5.92 21.17
N THR A 65 4.76 6.27 20.75
CA THR A 65 5.17 7.67 20.64
C THR A 65 4.24 8.41 19.68
N TYR A 66 4.25 9.74 19.71
CA TYR A 66 3.42 10.52 18.77
C TYR A 66 3.68 10.13 17.31
N LEU A 67 4.97 10.01 16.94
CA LEU A 67 5.35 9.60 15.60
C LEU A 67 4.97 8.14 15.32
N GLY A 68 5.10 7.25 16.31
CA GLY A 68 4.62 5.87 16.23
C GLY A 68 3.13 5.79 15.91
N GLN A 69 2.29 6.54 16.63
CA GLN A 69 0.84 6.61 16.39
C GLN A 69 0.53 7.14 14.99
N LEU A 70 1.22 8.19 14.55
CA LEU A 70 0.99 8.76 13.22
C LEU A 70 1.36 7.78 12.11
N ARG A 71 2.49 7.07 12.24
CA ARG A 71 2.93 6.07 11.27
C ARG A 71 1.91 4.94 11.11
N THR A 72 1.41 4.38 12.21
CA THR A 72 0.41 3.30 12.11
C THR A 72 -0.92 3.79 11.55
N GLN A 73 -1.33 5.01 11.91
CA GLN A 73 -2.55 5.62 11.38
C GLN A 73 -2.47 5.88 9.87
N LEU A 74 -1.33 6.39 9.39
CA LEU A 74 -1.11 6.64 7.96
C LEU A 74 -1.03 5.33 7.17
N THR A 75 -0.41 4.29 7.73
CA THR A 75 -0.33 2.96 7.12
C THR A 75 -1.74 2.39 6.89
N GLY A 76 -2.59 2.37 7.92
CA GLY A 76 -3.97 1.90 7.77
C GLY A 76 -4.82 2.76 6.81
N LEU A 77 -4.60 4.09 6.80
CA LEU A 77 -5.27 4.98 5.83
C LEU A 77 -4.83 4.67 4.39
N GLN A 78 -3.55 4.40 4.18
CA GLN A 78 -3.01 4.04 2.87
C GLN A 78 -3.62 2.73 2.38
N ASP A 79 -3.75 1.72 3.25
CA ASP A 79 -4.45 0.47 2.93
C ASP A 79 -5.91 0.74 2.50
N ASP A 80 -6.68 1.48 3.29
CA ASP A 80 -8.09 1.75 2.96
C ASP A 80 -8.23 2.52 1.63
N ILE A 81 -7.32 3.46 1.34
CA ILE A 81 -7.28 4.19 0.06
C ILE A 81 -6.95 3.24 -1.09
N ASN A 82 -5.93 2.40 -0.93
CA ASN A 82 -5.48 1.47 -1.96
C ASN A 82 -6.54 0.40 -2.25
N GLU A 83 -7.16 -0.19 -1.23
CA GLU A 83 -8.27 -1.14 -1.37
C GLU A 83 -9.45 -0.49 -2.13
N PHE A 84 -9.81 0.75 -1.75
CA PHE A 84 -10.88 1.48 -2.42
C PHE A 84 -10.57 1.75 -3.90
N LEU A 85 -9.39 2.28 -4.22
CA LEU A 85 -9.00 2.58 -5.60
C LEU A 85 -8.88 1.31 -6.44
N THR A 86 -8.36 0.22 -5.87
CA THR A 86 -8.27 -1.08 -6.54
C THR A 86 -9.65 -1.60 -6.90
N GLY A 87 -10.60 -1.61 -5.94
CA GLY A 87 -11.98 -1.99 -6.22
C GLY A 87 -12.64 -1.12 -7.29
N ARG A 88 -12.35 0.19 -7.33
CA ARG A 88 -12.84 1.07 -8.40
C ARG A 88 -12.26 0.69 -9.77
N MET A 89 -10.98 0.37 -9.84
CA MET A 89 -10.33 -0.06 -11.08
C MET A 89 -10.88 -1.40 -11.56
N GLU A 90 -11.12 -2.36 -10.66
CA GLU A 90 -11.74 -3.65 -10.98
C GLU A 90 -13.15 -3.49 -11.55
N LEU A 91 -13.98 -2.62 -10.95
CA LEU A 91 -15.31 -2.30 -11.48
C LEU A 91 -15.23 -1.65 -12.87
N ALA A 92 -14.21 -0.82 -13.14
CA ALA A 92 -13.98 -0.24 -14.45
C ALA A 92 -13.48 -1.27 -15.48
N LYS A 93 -12.61 -2.20 -15.08
CA LYS A 93 -12.13 -3.33 -15.91
C LYS A 93 -13.26 -4.29 -16.25
N ASN A 94 -14.12 -4.64 -15.29
CA ASN A 94 -15.28 -5.51 -15.54
C ASN A 94 -16.28 -4.90 -16.53
N LYS A 95 -16.38 -3.56 -16.60
CA LYS A 95 -17.17 -2.85 -17.63
C LYS A 95 -16.50 -2.83 -19.00
N LYS A 96 -15.17 -2.94 -19.07
CA LYS A 96 -14.35 -2.89 -20.30
C LYS A 96 -13.60 -4.22 -20.48
N LYS A 97 -14.30 -5.28 -20.92
CA LYS A 97 -13.75 -6.62 -21.29
C LYS A 97 -12.23 -6.79 -21.09
N ALA A 98 -11.84 -7.33 -19.93
CA ALA A 98 -10.49 -7.33 -19.35
C ALA A 98 -9.44 -8.27 -19.98
N GLY A 99 -9.42 -8.47 -21.30
CA GLY A 99 -8.56 -9.50 -21.91
C GLY A 99 -7.12 -9.09 -22.26
N ALA A 100 -6.88 -7.83 -22.62
CA ALA A 100 -5.60 -7.40 -23.21
C ALA A 100 -4.61 -6.82 -22.19
N ASP A 101 -5.10 -6.16 -21.13
CA ASP A 101 -4.24 -5.48 -20.16
C ASP A 101 -3.55 -6.44 -19.19
N GLU A 102 -4.13 -7.61 -18.90
CA GLU A 102 -3.53 -8.58 -17.96
C GLU A 102 -2.19 -9.13 -18.46
N LYS A 103 -2.06 -9.39 -19.77
CA LYS A 103 -0.79 -9.85 -20.34
C LYS A 103 0.31 -8.80 -20.25
N ARG A 104 -0.01 -7.54 -20.58
CA ARG A 104 0.94 -6.43 -20.49
C ARG A 104 1.41 -6.22 -19.05
N ILE A 105 0.47 -6.25 -18.09
CA ILE A 105 0.80 -6.12 -16.67
C ILE A 105 1.70 -7.28 -16.22
N GLN A 106 1.43 -8.51 -16.66
CA GLN A 106 2.27 -9.67 -16.32
C GLN A 106 3.68 -9.57 -16.93
N GLU A 107 3.80 -9.07 -18.15
CA GLU A 107 5.10 -8.82 -18.81
C GLU A 107 5.89 -7.72 -18.09
N GLU A 108 5.24 -6.60 -17.73
CA GLU A 108 5.86 -5.51 -16.96
C GLU A 108 6.32 -6.01 -15.58
N ILE A 109 5.52 -6.83 -14.90
CA ILE A 109 5.90 -7.44 -13.63
C ILE A 109 7.11 -8.36 -13.80
N ASN A 110 7.13 -9.22 -14.81
CA ASN A 110 8.29 -10.09 -15.07
C ASN A 110 9.56 -9.28 -15.35
N GLN A 111 9.47 -8.16 -16.08
CA GLN A 111 10.61 -7.27 -16.33
C GLN A 111 11.14 -6.59 -15.07
N LEU A 112 10.24 -6.17 -14.18
CA LEU A 112 10.63 -5.60 -12.87
C LEU A 112 11.26 -6.65 -11.95
N LEU A 113 10.81 -7.90 -12.04
CA LEU A 113 11.30 -9.01 -11.23
C LEU A 113 12.63 -9.60 -11.69
N ASP A 114 12.90 -9.59 -13.00
CA ASP A 114 14.15 -10.10 -13.57
C ASP A 114 15.34 -9.18 -13.26
N GLY A 115 15.16 -8.20 -12.36
CA GLY A 115 16.23 -7.34 -11.87
C GLY A 115 16.84 -6.57 -13.02
N GLY A 116 16.04 -5.75 -13.70
CA GLY A 116 16.49 -4.76 -14.69
C GLY A 116 17.45 -3.69 -14.14
N ASP A 117 18.38 -4.07 -13.26
CA ASP A 117 19.77 -3.67 -13.36
C ASP A 117 20.27 -4.13 -14.74
N GLY A 118 19.90 -3.35 -15.76
CA GLY A 118 20.82 -3.13 -16.84
C GLY A 118 22.07 -2.56 -16.18
N ASP A 119 23.03 -3.45 -15.93
CA ASP A 119 24.43 -3.13 -15.81
C ASP A 119 24.79 -2.20 -16.98
N GLU A 120 24.56 -0.90 -16.83
CA GLU A 120 25.41 0.14 -17.37
C GLU A 120 26.68 0.18 -16.52
N ASP A 121 27.38 -0.96 -16.51
CA ASP A 121 28.79 -1.05 -16.23
C ASP A 121 29.53 -0.97 -17.58
N ALA A 122 30.60 -0.17 -17.57
CA ALA A 122 31.65 -0.04 -18.57
C ALA A 122 31.48 1.03 -19.68
N VAL A 123 31.70 2.30 -19.29
CA VAL A 123 32.90 3.04 -19.77
C VAL A 123 33.54 3.79 -18.60
#